data_AF-A0A4Q6FMM4-F1
#
_entry.id   AF-A0A4Q6FMM4-F1
#
_cell.length_a   1.000
_cell.length_b   1.000
_cell.length_c   1.000
_cell.angle_alpha   90.00
_cell.angle_beta   90.00
_cell.angle_gamma   90.00
#
_symmetry.space_group_name_H-M   'P 1'
#
loop_
_entity.id
_entity.type
_entity.pdbx_description
1 polymer ?
#
loop_
_entity_poly.entity_id
_entity_poly.type
_entity_poly.pdbx_seq_one_letter_code
_entity_poly.pdbx_strand_id
1 'polypeptide(L)'
;MDTQLGSLLLTLVILLLGCGLCILLRTKLRLLREIQNLQRTLAISDLSKSQVRQWAAVRLRVTEALARSESGHGALSKALAILGTELSFDAAAFFTKDAEGFHKNYQWAGASLSSELQLMLDRSYSQLSSAKPIVLVETETLVVVPLHDDGFDGCLTLLCQSPVPFDETFFELLSEISLLVCHYQKRMLAEQA
;
A
#
# COMPACT_ATOMS: atom_id res chain seq x y z
N MET A 1 56.17 31.04 49.59
CA MET A 1 55.99 30.31 48.31
C MET A 1 54.58 29.73 48.17
N ASP A 2 53.67 30.09 49.09
CA ASP A 2 52.40 29.36 49.28
C ASP A 2 51.26 29.85 48.37
N THR A 3 51.38 31.05 47.81
CA THR A 3 50.36 31.64 46.91
C THR A 3 50.34 31.01 45.53
N GLN A 4 51.47 30.49 45.02
CA GLN A 4 51.54 29.79 43.74
C GLN A 4 50.89 28.38 43.80
N LEU A 5 51.01 27.70 44.94
CA LEU A 5 50.43 26.36 45.13
C LEU A 5 48.89 26.42 45.14
N GLY A 6 48.31 27.44 45.80
CA GLY A 6 46.85 27.64 45.83
C GLY A 6 46.25 27.99 44.46
N SER A 7 46.97 28.78 43.65
CA SER A 7 46.57 29.11 42.28
C SER A 7 46.51 27.88 41.37
N LEU A 8 47.49 26.97 41.48
CA LEU A 8 47.54 25.75 40.66
C LEU A 8 46.46 24.73 41.05
N LEU A 9 46.14 24.63 42.33
CA LEU A 9 45.04 23.80 42.83
C LEU A 9 43.69 24.28 42.31
N LEU A 10 43.47 25.61 42.31
CA LEU A 10 42.22 26.19 41.83
C LEU A 10 42.00 25.95 40.33
N THR A 11 43.04 26.14 39.49
CA THR A 11 42.93 25.89 38.04
C THR A 11 42.71 24.42 37.71
N LEU A 12 43.33 23.50 38.46
CA LEU A 12 43.10 22.07 38.31
C LEU A 12 41.66 21.67 38.61
N VAL A 13 41.06 22.21 39.68
CA VAL A 13 39.66 21.96 40.04
C VAL A 13 38.71 22.50 38.97
N ILE A 14 38.96 23.70 38.43
CA ILE A 14 38.15 24.28 37.36
C ILE A 14 38.24 23.43 36.08
N LEU A 15 39.43 22.94 35.72
CA LEU A 15 39.64 22.06 34.57
C LEU A 15 38.90 20.73 34.73
N LEU A 16 38.96 20.11 35.91
CA LEU A 16 38.25 18.86 36.19
C LEU A 16 36.72 19.04 36.11
N LEU A 17 36.20 20.14 36.67
CA LEU A 17 34.78 20.48 36.57
C LEU A 17 34.34 20.77 35.13
N GLY A 18 35.16 21.54 34.39
CA GLY A 18 34.91 21.85 32.97
C GLY A 18 34.92 20.60 32.08
N CYS A 19 35.87 19.69 32.29
CA CYS A 19 35.92 18.40 31.60
C CYS A 19 34.71 17.53 31.94
N GLY A 20 34.31 17.46 33.22
CA GLY A 20 33.10 16.75 33.65
C GLY A 20 31.84 17.28 32.98
N LEU A 21 31.68 18.60 32.92
CA LEU A 21 30.54 19.26 32.28
C LEU A 21 30.51 18.99 30.76
N CYS A 22 31.68 19.04 30.11
CA CYS A 22 31.83 18.73 28.69
C CYS A 22 31.44 17.28 28.35
N ILE A 23 31.82 16.32 29.19
CA ILE A 23 31.43 14.90 29.01
C ILE A 23 29.92 14.76 29.19
N LEU A 24 29.34 15.39 30.21
CA LEU A 24 27.90 15.34 30.49
C LEU A 24 27.06 15.96 29.36
N LEU A 25 27.53 17.06 28.76
CA LEU A 25 26.88 17.69 27.62
C LEU A 25 26.95 16.80 26.37
N ARG A 26 28.09 16.14 26.12
CA ARG A 26 28.24 15.20 25.00
C ARG A 26 27.33 13.98 25.15
N THR A 27 27.22 13.40 26.35
CA THR A 27 26.31 12.28 26.59
C THR A 27 24.86 12.69 26.46
N LYS A 28 24.46 13.86 26.98
CA LYS A 28 23.11 14.42 26.79
C LYS A 28 22.78 14.61 25.30
N LEU A 29 23.71 15.17 24.52
CA LEU A 29 23.53 15.33 23.06
C LEU A 29 23.41 14.00 22.31
N ARG A 30 24.16 12.97 22.73
CA ARG A 30 24.02 11.62 22.16
C ARG A 30 22.65 11.02 22.48
N LEU A 31 22.22 11.08 23.74
CA LEU A 31 20.92 10.56 24.18
C LEU A 31 19.75 11.27 23.47
N LEU A 32 19.83 12.59 23.27
CA LEU A 32 18.80 13.32 22.52
C LEU A 32 18.68 12.85 21.07
N ARG A 33 19.80 12.55 20.40
CA ARG A 33 19.78 11.98 19.05
C ARG A 33 19.18 10.58 19.02
N GLU A 34 19.52 9.74 19.99
CA GLU A 34 18.96 8.38 20.11
C GLU A 34 17.46 8.42 20.36
N ILE A 35 16.98 9.29 21.25
CA ILE A 35 15.55 9.50 21.48
C ILE A 35 14.86 9.94 20.20
N GLN A 36 15.44 10.88 19.45
CA GLN A 36 14.86 11.33 18.19
C GLN A 36 14.83 10.21 17.13
N ASN A 37 15.87 9.37 17.06
CA ASN A 37 15.89 8.23 16.16
C ASN A 37 14.84 7.17 16.57
N LEU A 38 14.70 6.87 17.85
CA LEU A 38 13.69 5.95 18.36
C LEU A 38 12.27 6.46 18.09
N GLN A 39 12.02 7.76 18.26
CA GLN A 39 10.74 8.38 17.92
C GLN A 39 10.41 8.23 16.43
N ARG A 40 11.40 8.39 15.54
CA ARG A 40 11.21 8.14 14.10
C ARG A 40 10.90 6.67 13.83
N THR A 41 11.64 5.73 14.43
CA THR A 41 11.39 4.30 14.26
C THR A 41 10.01 3.89 14.76
N LEU A 42 9.57 4.44 15.89
CA LEU A 42 8.26 4.16 16.45
C LEU A 42 7.14 4.70 15.55
N ALA A 43 7.29 5.91 15.01
CA ALA A 43 6.34 6.47 14.04
C ALA A 43 6.23 5.62 12.77
N ILE A 44 7.35 5.09 12.25
CA ILE A 44 7.36 4.17 11.11
C ILE A 44 6.64 2.85 11.47
N SER A 45 6.90 2.31 12.66
CA SER A 45 6.23 1.08 13.13
C SER A 45 4.72 1.26 13.27
N ASP A 46 4.26 2.40 13.77
CA ASP A 46 2.83 2.66 13.94
C ASP A 46 2.11 2.88 12.60
N LEU A 47 2.78 3.53 11.63
CA LEU A 47 2.29 3.62 10.25
C LEU A 47 2.10 2.22 9.63
N SER A 48 3.11 1.36 9.76
CA SER A 48 3.04 -0.03 9.26
C SER A 48 1.92 -0.83 9.92
N LYS A 49 1.73 -0.72 11.25
CA LYS A 49 0.62 -1.38 11.94
C LYS A 49 -0.75 -0.88 11.46
N SER A 50 -0.88 0.41 11.19
CA SER A 50 -2.11 0.99 10.67
C SER A 50 -2.43 0.45 9.27
N GLN A 51 -1.44 0.37 8.39
CA GLN A 51 -1.58 -0.18 7.04
C GLN A 51 -2.02 -1.66 7.07
N VAL A 52 -1.37 -2.49 7.89
CA VAL A 52 -1.74 -3.91 8.03
C VAL A 52 -3.20 -4.07 8.50
N ARG A 53 -3.65 -3.23 9.44
CA ARG A 53 -5.06 -3.24 9.89
C ARG A 53 -6.01 -2.80 8.79
N GLN A 54 -5.65 -1.79 8.00
CA GLN A 54 -6.43 -1.33 6.86
C GLN A 54 -6.57 -2.43 5.81
N TRP A 55 -5.47 -3.11 5.44
CA TRP A 55 -5.52 -4.22 4.47
C TRP A 55 -6.38 -5.39 4.96
N ALA A 56 -6.26 -5.76 6.24
CA ALA A 56 -7.11 -6.79 6.82
C ALA A 56 -8.60 -6.41 6.79
N ALA A 57 -8.93 -5.12 7.03
CA ALA A 57 -10.30 -4.62 6.95
C ALA A 57 -10.83 -4.62 5.51
N VAL A 58 -10.02 -4.19 4.53
CA VAL A 58 -10.36 -4.22 3.10
C VAL A 58 -10.66 -5.65 2.66
N ARG A 59 -9.75 -6.59 2.98
CA ARG A 59 -9.95 -8.01 2.69
C ARG A 59 -11.27 -8.53 3.25
N LEU A 60 -11.53 -8.29 4.54
CA LEU A 60 -12.76 -8.74 5.17
C LEU A 60 -14.01 -8.20 4.46
N ARG A 61 -14.03 -6.91 4.13
CA ARG A 61 -15.17 -6.28 3.45
C ARG A 61 -15.37 -6.81 2.03
N VAL A 62 -14.29 -7.03 1.29
CA VAL A 62 -14.37 -7.67 -0.04
C VAL A 62 -14.92 -9.09 0.09
N THR A 63 -14.39 -9.89 1.02
CA THR A 63 -14.90 -11.25 1.27
C THR A 63 -16.37 -11.23 1.64
N GLU A 64 -16.81 -10.33 2.52
CA GLU A 64 -18.23 -10.19 2.88
C GLU A 64 -19.11 -9.80 1.68
N ALA A 65 -18.63 -8.87 0.84
CA ALA A 65 -19.35 -8.44 -0.36
C ALA A 65 -19.53 -9.60 -1.36
N LEU A 66 -18.50 -10.44 -1.53
CA LEU A 66 -18.54 -11.62 -2.38
C LEU A 66 -19.39 -12.74 -1.76
N ALA A 67 -19.29 -12.96 -0.45
CA ALA A 67 -20.00 -14.03 0.24
C ALA A 67 -21.52 -13.80 0.33
N ARG A 68 -21.96 -12.56 0.56
CA ARG A 68 -23.38 -12.21 0.75
C ARG A 68 -24.16 -12.03 -0.56
N SER A 69 -23.49 -12.03 -1.71
CA SER A 69 -24.16 -11.76 -2.97
C SER A 69 -24.68 -13.03 -3.63
N GLU A 70 -25.99 -13.07 -3.86
CA GLU A 70 -26.69 -14.11 -4.63
C GLU A 70 -26.54 -13.91 -6.15
N SER A 71 -25.97 -12.79 -6.59
CA SER A 71 -25.75 -12.50 -8.02
C SER A 71 -24.33 -11.97 -8.29
N GLY A 72 -23.75 -12.44 -9.41
CA GLY A 72 -22.41 -12.04 -9.89
C GLY A 72 -22.25 -10.53 -10.05
N HIS A 73 -23.29 -9.89 -10.60
CA HIS A 73 -23.26 -8.48 -11.01
C HIS A 73 -23.15 -7.50 -9.84
N GLY A 74 -23.82 -7.80 -8.72
CA GLY A 74 -23.80 -6.96 -7.53
C GLY A 74 -22.53 -7.11 -6.69
N ALA A 75 -21.94 -8.31 -6.65
CA ALA A 75 -20.81 -8.61 -5.77
C ALA A 75 -19.51 -7.98 -6.27
N LEU A 76 -19.18 -8.19 -7.55
CA LEU A 76 -17.94 -7.69 -8.13
C LEU A 76 -17.93 -6.16 -8.21
N SER A 77 -19.05 -5.54 -8.57
CA SER A 77 -19.18 -4.08 -8.56
C SER A 77 -18.96 -3.49 -7.17
N LYS A 78 -19.48 -4.13 -6.11
CA LYS A 78 -19.23 -3.72 -4.72
C LYS A 78 -17.78 -3.94 -4.30
N ALA A 79 -17.17 -5.05 -4.70
CA ALA A 79 -15.76 -5.32 -4.43
C ALA A 79 -14.85 -4.26 -5.08
N LEU A 80 -15.12 -3.87 -6.33
CA LEU A 80 -14.42 -2.77 -7.00
C LEU A 80 -14.59 -1.44 -6.27
N ALA A 81 -15.81 -1.14 -5.81
CA ALA A 81 -16.06 0.07 -5.05
C ALA A 81 -15.27 0.10 -3.74
N ILE A 82 -15.24 -1.01 -2.98
CA ILE A 82 -14.46 -1.12 -1.74
C ILE A 82 -12.97 -0.92 -2.01
N LEU A 83 -12.43 -1.62 -3.02
CA LEU A 83 -11.04 -1.49 -3.44
C LEU A 83 -10.71 -0.04 -3.80
N GLY A 84 -11.56 0.56 -4.63
CA GLY A 84 -11.44 1.93 -5.08
C GLY A 84 -11.41 2.94 -3.95
N THR A 85 -12.42 2.92 -3.07
CA THR A 85 -12.56 3.90 -2.00
C THR A 85 -11.54 3.70 -0.88
N GLU A 86 -11.31 2.47 -0.46
CA GLU A 86 -10.50 2.18 0.74
C GLU A 86 -9.00 2.18 0.43
N LEU A 87 -8.60 1.88 -0.81
CA LEU A 87 -7.21 1.96 -1.25
C LEU A 87 -6.90 3.27 -1.99
N SER A 88 -7.86 4.21 -2.04
CA SER A 88 -7.71 5.53 -2.65
C SER A 88 -7.33 5.52 -4.14
N PHE A 89 -7.96 4.62 -4.91
CA PHE A 89 -7.88 4.63 -6.38
C PHE A 89 -9.02 5.46 -6.97
N ASP A 90 -8.77 6.05 -8.13
CA ASP A 90 -9.75 6.87 -8.85
C ASP A 90 -10.71 6.02 -9.67
N ALA A 91 -10.24 4.88 -10.18
CA ALA A 91 -11.07 3.91 -10.86
C ALA A 91 -10.53 2.49 -10.74
N ALA A 92 -11.42 1.53 -10.95
CA ALA A 92 -11.11 0.11 -10.94
C ALA A 92 -11.98 -0.63 -11.95
N ALA A 93 -11.44 -1.65 -12.61
CA ALA A 93 -12.20 -2.47 -13.55
C ALA A 93 -11.79 -3.94 -13.51
N PHE A 94 -12.76 -4.81 -13.77
CA PHE A 94 -12.57 -6.23 -13.96
C PHE A 94 -12.73 -6.61 -15.42
N PHE A 95 -11.78 -7.41 -15.91
CA PHE A 95 -11.83 -8.02 -17.23
C PHE A 95 -11.85 -9.53 -17.12
N THR A 96 -12.67 -10.19 -17.93
CA THR A 96 -12.58 -11.64 -18.18
C THR A 96 -11.98 -11.87 -19.55
N LYS A 97 -11.31 -13.01 -19.71
CA LYS A 97 -10.79 -13.45 -20.99
C LYS A 97 -11.54 -14.69 -21.45
N ASP A 98 -12.02 -14.66 -22.67
CA ASP A 98 -12.62 -15.81 -23.35
C ASP A 98 -11.93 -16.04 -24.71
N ALA A 99 -12.61 -16.77 -25.62
CA ALA A 99 -12.09 -17.06 -26.95
C ALA A 99 -11.99 -15.83 -27.87
N GLU A 100 -12.80 -14.78 -27.62
CA GLU A 100 -12.83 -13.55 -28.42
C GLU A 100 -11.85 -12.51 -27.90
N GLY A 101 -11.51 -12.56 -26.61
CA GLY A 101 -10.44 -11.76 -26.03
C GLY A 101 -10.75 -11.32 -24.61
N PHE A 102 -10.25 -10.15 -24.21
CA PHE A 102 -10.56 -9.55 -22.92
C PHE A 102 -11.81 -8.68 -23.02
N HIS A 103 -12.77 -8.92 -22.13
CA HIS A 103 -14.03 -8.19 -22.02
C HIS A 103 -14.12 -7.50 -20.67
N LYS A 104 -14.37 -6.19 -20.68
CA LYS A 104 -14.57 -5.41 -19.46
C LYS A 104 -15.98 -5.69 -18.93
N ASN A 105 -16.08 -6.35 -17.78
CA ASN A 105 -17.37 -6.74 -17.21
C ASN A 105 -17.90 -5.70 -16.22
N TYR A 106 -17.01 -5.11 -15.43
CA TYR A 106 -17.37 -4.23 -14.34
C TYR A 106 -16.38 -3.09 -14.25
N GLN A 107 -16.90 -1.89 -13.98
CA GLN A 107 -16.11 -0.69 -13.74
C GLN A 107 -16.69 0.06 -12.55
N TRP A 108 -15.82 0.54 -11.69
CA TRP A 108 -16.10 1.54 -10.68
C TRP A 108 -15.20 2.75 -10.91
N ALA A 109 -15.72 3.95 -10.68
CA ALA A 109 -14.94 5.18 -10.66
C ALA A 109 -15.46 6.09 -9.55
N GLY A 110 -14.55 6.65 -8.75
CA GLY A 110 -14.88 7.59 -7.67
C GLY A 110 -15.28 8.97 -8.18
N ALA A 111 -14.83 9.33 -9.38
CA ALA A 111 -15.15 10.56 -10.08
C ALA A 111 -15.22 10.32 -11.60
N SER A 112 -15.72 11.30 -12.35
CA SER A 112 -15.67 11.25 -13.81
C SER A 112 -14.22 11.23 -14.30
N LEU A 113 -13.87 10.21 -15.08
CA LEU A 113 -12.56 10.10 -15.71
C LEU A 113 -12.51 10.97 -16.98
N SER A 114 -11.33 11.52 -17.28
CA SER A 114 -11.07 12.08 -18.60
C SER A 114 -11.13 10.99 -19.67
N SER A 115 -11.33 11.36 -20.94
CA SER A 115 -11.35 10.40 -22.04
C SER A 115 -10.04 9.60 -22.16
N GLU A 116 -8.90 10.24 -21.85
CA GLU A 116 -7.57 9.61 -21.85
C GLU A 116 -7.46 8.54 -20.77
N LEU A 117 -7.89 8.86 -19.53
CA LEU A 117 -7.89 7.92 -18.41
C LEU A 117 -8.86 6.76 -18.62
N GLN A 118 -10.02 7.05 -19.23
CA GLN A 118 -10.97 6.00 -19.60
C GLN A 118 -10.37 5.06 -20.65
N LEU A 119 -9.72 5.59 -21.69
CA LEU A 119 -9.03 4.78 -22.70
C LEU A 119 -7.88 3.96 -22.12
N MET A 120 -7.13 4.52 -21.16
CA MET A 120 -6.07 3.81 -20.46
C MET A 120 -6.63 2.65 -19.63
N LEU A 121 -7.73 2.87 -18.91
CA LEU A 121 -8.42 1.81 -18.17
C LEU A 121 -8.95 0.74 -19.13
N ASP A 122 -9.57 1.12 -20.24
CA ASP A 122 -10.17 0.21 -21.20
C ASP A 122 -9.15 -0.68 -21.92
N ARG A 123 -7.91 -0.20 -22.08
CA ARG A 123 -6.80 -0.93 -22.71
C ARG A 123 -5.84 -1.56 -21.71
N SER A 124 -6.13 -1.45 -20.42
CA SER A 124 -5.23 -1.89 -19.36
C SER A 124 -4.89 -3.39 -19.43
N TYR A 125 -5.78 -4.22 -19.97
CA TYR A 125 -5.53 -5.65 -20.22
C TYR A 125 -4.36 -5.91 -21.20
N SER A 126 -4.01 -4.97 -22.08
CA SER A 126 -2.86 -5.15 -22.99
C SER A 126 -1.53 -5.11 -22.24
N GLN A 127 -1.52 -4.56 -21.02
CA GLN A 127 -0.34 -4.48 -20.15
C GLN A 127 -0.13 -5.74 -19.31
N LEU A 128 -0.96 -6.78 -19.51
CA LEU A 128 -0.91 -8.03 -18.74
C LEU A 128 0.34 -8.89 -19.02
N SER A 129 1.32 -8.42 -19.79
CA SER A 129 2.51 -9.21 -20.14
C SER A 129 3.69 -9.01 -19.18
N SER A 130 4.08 -10.11 -18.53
CA SER A 130 5.40 -10.46 -18.00
C SER A 130 6.09 -9.49 -17.03
N ALA A 131 6.06 -9.89 -15.75
CA ALA A 131 6.99 -9.57 -14.66
C ALA A 131 6.66 -8.42 -13.70
N LYS A 132 5.76 -7.47 -14.01
CA LYS A 132 5.42 -6.39 -13.05
C LYS A 132 3.92 -6.04 -13.06
N PRO A 133 3.24 -6.09 -11.91
CA PRO A 133 1.82 -5.71 -11.80
C PRO A 133 1.59 -4.19 -11.84
N ILE A 134 2.63 -3.35 -11.86
CA ILE A 134 2.49 -1.88 -11.96
C ILE A 134 3.02 -1.39 -13.30
N VAL A 135 2.23 -0.53 -13.92
CA VAL A 135 2.60 0.32 -15.05
C VAL A 135 2.46 1.78 -14.61
N LEU A 136 3.56 2.52 -14.67
CA LEU A 136 3.53 3.98 -14.56
C LEU A 136 3.35 4.54 -15.96
N VAL A 137 2.28 5.30 -16.17
CA VAL A 137 2.00 5.99 -17.43
C VAL A 137 2.06 7.48 -17.13
N GLU A 138 3.16 8.13 -17.53
CA GLU A 138 3.39 9.56 -17.27
C GLU A 138 3.36 9.92 -15.78
N THR A 139 2.26 10.53 -15.30
CA THR A 139 2.04 10.92 -13.90
C THR A 139 1.08 9.99 -13.16
N GLU A 140 0.49 9.06 -13.89
CA GLU A 140 -0.56 8.17 -13.45
C GLU A 140 -0.03 6.77 -13.16
N THR A 141 -0.70 6.13 -12.22
CA THR A 141 -0.37 4.79 -11.75
C THR A 141 -1.47 3.83 -12.16
N LEU A 142 -1.12 2.86 -12.99
CA LEU A 142 -2.01 1.77 -13.38
C LEU A 142 -1.47 0.46 -12.81
N VAL A 143 -2.26 -0.19 -11.95
CA VAL A 143 -1.95 -1.52 -11.42
C VAL A 143 -2.80 -2.53 -12.17
N VAL A 144 -2.18 -3.56 -12.73
CA VAL A 144 -2.83 -4.66 -13.43
C VAL A 144 -2.48 -5.96 -12.73
N VAL A 145 -3.48 -6.57 -12.12
CA VAL A 145 -3.36 -7.81 -11.34
C VAL A 145 -3.98 -8.94 -12.16
N PRO A 146 -3.22 -10.00 -12.49
CA PRO A 146 -3.79 -11.15 -13.18
C PRO A 146 -4.78 -11.88 -12.27
N LEU A 147 -5.91 -12.29 -12.84
CA LEU A 147 -6.84 -13.22 -12.22
C LEU A 147 -6.70 -14.54 -12.95
N HIS A 148 -6.08 -15.53 -12.31
CA HIS A 148 -5.85 -16.84 -12.91
C HIS A 148 -6.10 -17.93 -11.86
N ASP A 149 -7.12 -18.75 -12.08
CA ASP A 149 -7.44 -19.91 -11.25
C ASP A 149 -8.26 -20.92 -12.08
N ASP A 150 -7.81 -22.18 -12.15
CA ASP A 150 -8.49 -23.34 -12.75
C ASP A 150 -9.60 -23.01 -13.78
N GLY A 151 -9.22 -22.53 -14.96
CA GLY A 151 -10.12 -22.27 -16.09
C GLY A 151 -10.72 -20.86 -16.14
N PHE A 152 -10.42 -19.99 -15.18
CA PHE A 152 -10.73 -18.57 -15.23
C PHE A 152 -9.47 -17.77 -15.58
N ASP A 153 -9.56 -17.00 -16.66
CA ASP A 153 -8.56 -16.00 -17.04
C ASP A 153 -9.18 -14.61 -17.02
N GLY A 154 -8.47 -13.64 -16.45
CA GLY A 154 -8.93 -12.26 -16.39
C GLY A 154 -7.91 -11.33 -15.78
N CYS A 155 -8.33 -10.10 -15.49
CA CYS A 155 -7.53 -9.16 -14.72
C CYS A 155 -8.36 -8.18 -13.91
N LEU A 156 -7.79 -7.75 -12.79
CA LEU A 156 -8.21 -6.60 -12.01
C LEU A 156 -7.29 -5.44 -12.35
N THR A 157 -7.86 -4.29 -12.66
CA THR A 157 -7.10 -3.09 -12.96
C THR A 157 -7.49 -1.98 -12.00
N LEU A 158 -6.51 -1.27 -11.46
CA LEU A 158 -6.69 -0.15 -10.53
C LEU A 158 -5.94 1.06 -11.08
N LEU A 159 -6.63 2.18 -11.18
CA LEU A 159 -6.13 3.42 -11.76
C LEU A 159 -6.07 4.50 -10.69
N CYS A 160 -4.92 5.15 -10.58
CA CYS A 160 -4.75 6.38 -9.80
C CYS A 160 -4.12 7.48 -10.67
N GLN A 161 -4.66 8.68 -10.59
CA GLN A 161 -4.17 9.88 -11.28
C GLN A 161 -2.90 10.45 -10.63
N SER A 162 -2.52 9.92 -9.47
CA SER A 162 -1.32 10.33 -8.76
C SER A 162 -0.34 9.16 -8.62
N PRO A 163 0.98 9.43 -8.52
CA PRO A 163 1.97 8.41 -8.25
C PRO A 163 1.79 7.88 -6.82
N VAL A 164 1.46 6.60 -6.70
CA VAL A 164 1.31 5.94 -5.40
C VAL A 164 2.48 4.99 -5.15
N PRO A 165 3.22 5.14 -4.04
CA PRO A 165 4.22 4.15 -3.64
C PRO A 165 3.51 2.91 -3.10
N PHE A 166 3.86 1.73 -3.64
CA PHE A 166 3.36 0.44 -3.17
C PHE A 166 4.47 -0.35 -2.48
N ASP A 167 4.09 -1.10 -1.45
CA ASP A 167 4.96 -2.04 -0.74
C ASP A 167 4.57 -3.50 -1.06
N GLU A 168 5.38 -4.46 -0.59
CA GLU A 168 5.15 -5.89 -0.84
C GLU A 168 3.79 -6.36 -0.32
N THR A 169 3.41 -5.88 0.86
CA THR A 169 2.17 -6.22 1.55
C THR A 169 0.91 -5.71 0.84
N PHE A 170 0.99 -4.61 0.10
CA PHE A 170 -0.07 -4.20 -0.82
C PHE A 170 -0.29 -5.23 -1.93
N PHE A 171 0.76 -5.79 -2.50
CA PHE A 171 0.63 -6.83 -3.52
C PHE A 171 0.14 -8.16 -2.95
N GLU A 172 0.52 -8.50 -1.72
CA GLU A 172 -0.05 -9.64 -1.00
C GLU A 172 -1.58 -9.49 -0.88
N LEU A 173 -2.07 -8.31 -0.47
CA LEU A 173 -3.51 -8.02 -0.44
C LEU A 173 -4.17 -8.21 -1.81
N LEU A 174 -3.57 -7.66 -2.87
CA LEU A 174 -4.13 -7.79 -4.23
C LEU A 174 -4.14 -9.23 -4.73
N SER A 175 -3.13 -10.02 -4.38
CA SER A 175 -3.05 -11.45 -4.68
C SER A 175 -4.12 -12.25 -3.91
N GLU A 176 -4.36 -11.92 -2.65
CA GLU A 176 -5.46 -12.54 -1.90
C GLU A 176 -6.83 -12.19 -2.49
N ILE A 177 -7.01 -10.94 -2.90
CA ILE A 177 -8.25 -10.47 -3.53
C ILE A 177 -8.45 -11.11 -4.90
N SER A 178 -7.38 -11.31 -5.69
CA SER A 178 -7.50 -12.01 -6.98
C SER A 178 -8.01 -13.44 -6.79
N LEU A 179 -7.46 -14.18 -5.83
CA LEU A 179 -7.92 -15.53 -5.48
C LEU A 179 -9.38 -15.56 -5.02
N LEU A 180 -9.78 -14.60 -4.16
CA LEU A 180 -11.18 -14.50 -3.70
C LEU A 180 -12.15 -14.25 -4.85
N VAL A 181 -11.78 -13.38 -5.78
CA VAL A 181 -12.58 -13.08 -6.98
C VAL A 181 -12.67 -14.30 -7.89
N CYS A 182 -11.55 -14.99 -8.12
CA CYS A 182 -11.51 -16.23 -8.90
C CYS A 182 -12.44 -17.31 -8.32
N HIS A 183 -12.33 -17.59 -7.02
CA HIS A 183 -13.20 -18.56 -6.35
C HIS A 183 -14.67 -18.17 -6.40
N TYR A 184 -14.98 -16.88 -6.24
CA TYR A 184 -16.33 -16.37 -6.39
C TYR A 184 -16.87 -16.60 -7.80
N GLN A 185 -16.09 -16.27 -8.84
CA GLN A 185 -16.48 -16.49 -10.24
C GLN A 185 -16.72 -17.96 -10.55
N LYS A 186 -15.83 -18.85 -10.09
CA LYS A 186 -15.98 -20.31 -10.21
C LYS A 186 -17.27 -20.80 -9.57
N ARG A 187 -17.61 -20.30 -8.37
CA ARG A 187 -18.88 -20.63 -7.70
C ARG A 187 -20.09 -20.16 -8.52
N MET A 188 -20.07 -18.91 -9.01
CA MET A 188 -21.18 -18.38 -9.81
C MET A 188 -21.39 -19.14 -11.12
N LEU A 189 -20.31 -19.53 -11.79
CA LEU A 189 -20.39 -20.36 -13.01
C LEU A 189 -20.99 -21.75 -12.70
N ALA A 190 -20.63 -22.36 -11.58
CA ALA A 190 -21.19 -23.65 -11.16
C ALA A 190 -22.69 -23.56 -10.77
N GLU A 191 -23.13 -22.44 -10.19
CA GLU A 191 -24.54 -22.21 -9.86
C GLU A 191 -25.42 -21.93 -11.09
N GLN A 192 -24.81 -21.53 -12.21
CA GLN A 192 -25.51 -21.20 -13.46
C GLN A 192 -25.57 -22.36 -14.48
N ALA A 193 -24.80 -23.44 -14.26
CA ALA A 193 -24.73 -24.62 -15.11
C ALA A 193 -25.78 -25.68 -14.75
#